data_AF-A0A7X2MF70-F1
#
_entry.id   AF-A0A7X2MF70-F1
#
_cell.length_a   1.000
_cell.length_b   1.000
_cell.length_c   1.000
_cell.angle_alpha   90.00
_cell.angle_beta   90.00
_cell.angle_gamma   90.00
#
_symmetry.space_group_name_H-M   'P 1'
#
loop_
_entity.id
_entity.type
_entity.pdbx_description
1 polymer ?
#
loop_
_entity_poly.entity_id
_entity_poly.type
_entity_poly.pdbx_seq_one_letter_code
_entity_poly.pdbx_strand_id
1 'polypeptide(L)'
;MATQHIENKLKLLPDLPGCYMMKDINSRIIYVGKAKNLKNRVRSYFKSSHEGKTAKLVSEIRDFETIITSTDKEAFLLEITLIQKHKPYYNIKLKRGTGYPYIKITHEKDPQLKIVSQVKKDDGYYFGPYPNVYAATETLQLLQKVYPLRRCNGYQKRPCLYYHMGQCLGACFKEVPQSEYEKQIKKIKSFLNGNVSKIKKELEQKMETASENLEFERAAEIRDQIHYVEMTVEKQKIISNDNTPRDLFAFYMNKGWLSLQIFSIRQARLMKREKRLFPCIDTPEAELESFILQFYNQKNRILPKEILVPSG
;
A
#
# COMPACT_ATOMS: atom_id res chain seq x y z
N MET A 1 12.55 -32.13 -6.77
CA MET A 1 12.71 -32.02 -5.30
C MET A 1 13.53 -30.78 -4.98
N ALA A 2 13.31 -30.16 -3.82
CA ALA A 2 14.10 -29.00 -3.41
C ALA A 2 15.57 -29.38 -3.17
N THR A 3 16.49 -28.48 -3.51
CA THR A 3 17.92 -28.68 -3.20
C THR A 3 18.16 -28.50 -1.69
N GLN A 4 19.26 -29.06 -1.17
CA GLN A 4 19.63 -28.89 0.25
C GLN A 4 19.70 -27.41 0.67
N HIS A 5 20.17 -26.55 -0.24
CA HIS A 5 20.19 -25.10 -0.04
C HIS A 5 18.79 -24.52 0.19
N ILE A 6 17.83 -24.89 -0.67
CA ILE A 6 16.43 -24.45 -0.56
C ILE A 6 15.80 -24.99 0.72
N GLU A 7 15.99 -26.28 1.05
CA GLU A 7 15.47 -26.87 2.28
C GLU A 7 15.96 -26.15 3.54
N ASN A 8 17.25 -25.79 3.59
CA ASN A 8 17.80 -25.00 4.70
C ASN A 8 17.13 -23.62 4.79
N LYS A 9 16.86 -22.94 3.66
CA LYS A 9 16.15 -21.66 3.65
C LYS A 9 14.68 -21.80 4.05
N LEU A 10 14.01 -22.87 3.64
CA LEU A 10 12.61 -23.14 4.01
C LEU A 10 12.41 -23.34 5.52
N LYS A 11 13.45 -23.80 6.24
CA LYS A 11 13.42 -23.92 7.71
C LYS A 11 13.41 -22.56 8.41
N LEU A 12 13.99 -21.54 7.81
CA LEU A 12 14.12 -20.19 8.38
C LEU A 12 12.94 -19.26 8.06
N LEU A 13 11.93 -19.74 7.34
CA LEU A 13 10.79 -18.91 6.96
C LEU A 13 9.89 -18.58 8.17
N PRO A 14 9.52 -17.30 8.36
CA PRO A 14 8.65 -16.88 9.45
C PRO A 14 7.17 -17.09 9.14
N ASP A 15 6.38 -17.23 10.21
CA ASP A 15 4.91 -17.24 10.18
C ASP A 15 4.34 -15.81 10.15
N LEU A 16 4.89 -14.94 9.28
CA LEU A 16 4.57 -13.52 9.18
C LEU A 16 4.13 -13.13 7.75
N PRO A 17 3.41 -12.01 7.57
CA PRO A 17 3.06 -11.52 6.25
C PRO A 17 4.27 -10.92 5.54
N GLY A 18 4.22 -10.90 4.21
CA GLY A 18 5.26 -10.28 3.40
C GLY A 18 5.24 -10.68 1.94
N CYS A 19 6.28 -10.27 1.22
CA CYS A 19 6.53 -10.64 -0.17
C CYS A 19 7.62 -11.69 -0.29
N TYR A 20 7.52 -12.55 -1.30
CA TYR A 20 8.58 -13.46 -1.73
C TYR A 20 8.91 -13.23 -3.22
N MET A 21 10.19 -13.43 -3.56
CA MET A 21 10.74 -13.25 -4.90
C MET A 21 11.48 -14.53 -5.27
N MET A 22 11.00 -15.25 -6.27
CA MET A 22 11.65 -16.46 -6.80
C MET A 22 12.69 -16.08 -7.84
N LYS A 23 13.84 -16.76 -7.82
CA LYS A 23 14.98 -16.49 -8.69
C LYS A 23 15.40 -17.72 -9.49
N ASP A 24 15.85 -17.48 -10.71
CA ASP A 24 16.46 -18.51 -11.58
C ASP A 24 17.95 -18.72 -11.28
N ILE A 25 18.60 -19.57 -12.08
CA ILE A 25 20.03 -19.88 -11.98
C ILE A 25 20.94 -18.65 -12.16
N ASN A 26 20.46 -17.64 -12.87
CA ASN A 26 21.18 -16.39 -13.12
C ASN A 26 20.85 -15.32 -12.05
N SER A 27 20.22 -15.72 -10.94
CA SER A 27 19.73 -14.83 -9.88
C SER A 27 18.70 -13.78 -10.36
N ARG A 28 18.08 -13.98 -11.52
CA ARG A 28 17.03 -13.08 -12.04
C ARG A 28 15.71 -13.39 -11.35
N ILE A 29 14.98 -12.35 -10.94
CA ILE A 29 13.65 -12.51 -10.33
C ILE A 29 12.67 -12.93 -11.42
N ILE A 30 12.18 -14.16 -11.32
CA ILE A 30 11.26 -14.76 -12.30
C ILE A 30 9.80 -14.73 -11.85
N TYR A 31 9.56 -14.59 -10.53
CA TYR A 31 8.23 -14.45 -9.96
C TYR A 31 8.26 -13.66 -8.64
N VAL A 32 7.22 -12.88 -8.38
CA VAL A 32 6.97 -12.19 -7.11
C VAL A 32 5.56 -12.51 -6.64
N GLY A 33 5.39 -12.77 -5.34
CA GLY A 33 4.07 -12.92 -4.74
C GLY A 33 4.01 -12.41 -3.30
N LYS A 34 2.81 -12.14 -2.79
CA LYS A 34 2.55 -11.88 -1.37
C LYS A 34 2.06 -13.12 -0.62
N ALA A 35 2.21 -13.09 0.70
CA ALA A 35 1.64 -14.07 1.61
C ALA A 35 1.20 -13.40 2.92
N LYS A 36 0.08 -13.87 3.48
CA LYS A 36 -0.27 -13.61 4.90
C LYS A 36 0.65 -14.38 5.86
N ASN A 37 1.13 -15.54 5.42
CA ASN A 37 2.10 -16.39 6.11
C ASN A 37 3.15 -16.87 5.09
N LEU A 38 4.36 -16.33 5.17
CA LEU A 38 5.46 -16.63 4.26
C LEU A 38 5.90 -18.10 4.32
N LYS A 39 5.96 -18.70 5.51
CA LYS A 39 6.33 -20.10 5.72
C LYS A 39 5.43 -21.05 4.94
N ASN A 40 4.12 -20.96 5.13
CA ASN A 40 3.17 -21.83 4.45
C ASN A 40 3.18 -21.60 2.94
N ARG A 41 3.16 -20.33 2.52
CA ARG A 41 3.03 -19.99 1.09
C ARG A 41 4.28 -20.33 0.28
N VAL A 42 5.48 -20.12 0.82
CA VAL A 42 6.71 -20.43 0.08
C VAL A 42 6.99 -21.93 0.10
N ARG A 43 6.74 -22.63 1.22
CA ARG A 43 6.88 -24.10 1.29
C ARG A 43 5.96 -24.84 0.33
N SER A 44 4.75 -24.33 0.06
CA SER A 44 3.82 -25.00 -0.84
C SER A 44 4.39 -25.21 -2.24
N TYR A 45 5.28 -24.34 -2.72
CA TYR A 45 5.93 -24.49 -4.04
C TYR A 45 6.86 -25.71 -4.14
N PHE A 46 7.37 -26.20 -3.01
CA PHE A 46 8.40 -27.24 -2.99
C PHE A 46 7.90 -28.57 -2.42
N LYS A 47 6.82 -28.53 -1.63
CA LYS A 47 6.27 -29.71 -0.93
C LYS A 47 5.00 -30.28 -1.54
N SER A 48 4.36 -29.56 -2.47
CA SER A 48 3.13 -30.01 -3.13
C SER A 48 3.40 -30.40 -4.58
N SER A 49 2.62 -31.33 -5.11
CA SER A 49 2.56 -31.56 -6.55
C SER A 49 1.91 -30.34 -7.22
N HIS A 50 2.42 -29.99 -8.40
CA HIS A 50 1.96 -28.86 -9.18
C HIS A 50 1.79 -29.26 -10.63
N GLU A 51 0.85 -28.63 -11.31
CA GLU A 51 0.59 -28.85 -12.73
C GLU A 51 0.72 -27.53 -13.50
N GLY A 52 0.87 -27.67 -14.83
CA GLY A 52 0.90 -26.55 -15.77
C GLY A 52 1.98 -25.50 -15.47
N LYS A 53 1.58 -24.22 -15.52
CA LYS A 53 2.49 -23.06 -15.39
C LYS A 53 3.22 -23.03 -14.04
N THR A 54 2.59 -23.50 -12.97
CA THR A 54 3.19 -23.52 -11.63
C THR A 54 4.31 -24.56 -11.55
N ALA A 55 4.11 -25.75 -12.12
CA ALA A 55 5.15 -26.77 -12.20
C ALA A 55 6.37 -26.25 -12.97
N LYS A 56 6.13 -25.56 -14.09
CA LYS A 56 7.18 -24.95 -14.91
C LYS A 56 7.95 -23.86 -14.15
N LEU A 57 7.24 -22.95 -13.47
CA LEU A 57 7.87 -21.96 -12.58
C LEU A 57 8.77 -22.65 -11.55
N VAL A 58 8.24 -23.64 -10.81
CA VAL A 58 8.98 -24.34 -9.74
C VAL A 58 10.23 -25.02 -10.28
N SER A 59 10.17 -25.60 -11.47
CA SER A 59 11.33 -26.24 -12.11
C SER A 59 12.51 -25.29 -12.37
N GLU A 60 12.24 -23.98 -12.50
CA GLU A 60 13.24 -22.95 -12.78
C GLU A 60 13.73 -22.22 -11.52
N ILE A 61 13.09 -22.44 -10.37
CA ILE A 61 13.53 -21.83 -9.11
C ILE A 61 14.87 -22.44 -8.70
N ARG A 62 15.85 -21.57 -8.45
CA ARG A 62 17.16 -21.91 -7.87
C ARG A 62 17.42 -21.21 -6.55
N ASP A 63 16.76 -20.07 -6.33
CA ASP A 63 16.79 -19.36 -5.06
C ASP A 63 15.48 -18.60 -4.81
N PHE A 64 15.24 -18.16 -3.58
CA PHE A 64 14.16 -17.21 -3.27
C PHE A 64 14.56 -16.22 -2.18
N GLU A 65 13.94 -15.04 -2.16
CA GLU A 65 14.09 -14.05 -1.10
C GLU A 65 12.73 -13.64 -0.55
N THR A 66 12.71 -13.20 0.70
CA THR A 66 11.51 -12.67 1.35
C THR A 66 11.74 -11.28 1.92
N ILE A 67 10.68 -10.48 1.98
CA ILE A 67 10.62 -9.21 2.71
C ILE A 67 9.39 -9.29 3.60
N ILE A 68 9.61 -9.28 4.92
CA ILE A 68 8.55 -9.31 5.93
C ILE A 68 7.92 -7.92 5.99
N THR A 69 6.61 -7.87 6.16
CA THR A 69 5.85 -6.63 6.37
C THR A 69 5.08 -6.72 7.69
N SER A 70 4.59 -5.58 8.18
CA SER A 70 3.84 -5.54 9.45
C SER A 70 2.39 -6.01 9.24
N THR A 71 1.86 -5.82 8.04
CA THR A 71 0.45 -6.15 7.69
C THR A 71 0.35 -6.81 6.32
N ASP A 72 -0.79 -7.47 6.05
CA ASP A 72 -1.11 -8.02 4.72
C ASP A 72 -1.31 -6.90 3.67
N LYS A 73 -1.80 -5.73 4.11
CA LYS A 73 -1.95 -4.56 3.26
C LYS A 73 -0.58 -4.05 2.80
N GLU A 74 0.39 -3.92 3.71
CA GLU A 74 1.77 -3.58 3.35
C GLU A 74 2.40 -4.62 2.42
N ALA A 75 2.16 -5.92 2.65
CA ALA A 75 2.63 -6.98 1.75
C ALA A 75 2.07 -6.81 0.34
N PHE A 76 0.78 -6.48 0.23
CA PHE A 76 0.13 -6.23 -1.05
C PHE A 76 0.72 -5.00 -1.78
N LEU A 77 0.97 -3.90 -1.06
CA LEU A 77 1.62 -2.73 -1.63
C LEU A 77 3.05 -3.07 -2.09
N LEU A 78 3.81 -3.78 -1.28
CA LEU A 78 5.16 -4.15 -1.66
C LEU A 78 5.18 -5.05 -2.91
N GLU A 79 4.24 -5.99 -3.03
CA GLU A 79 4.12 -6.91 -4.17
C GLU A 79 3.93 -6.15 -5.49
N ILE A 80 3.00 -5.20 -5.54
CA ILE A 80 2.77 -4.38 -6.74
C ILE A 80 4.04 -3.63 -7.11
N THR A 81 4.70 -2.99 -6.14
CA THR A 81 5.95 -2.24 -6.36
C THR A 81 7.02 -3.15 -6.96
N LEU A 82 7.21 -4.35 -6.40
CA LEU A 82 8.21 -5.32 -6.86
C LEU A 82 7.88 -5.87 -8.26
N ILE A 83 6.61 -6.18 -8.56
CA ILE A 83 6.19 -6.64 -9.89
C ILE A 83 6.40 -5.54 -10.94
N GLN A 84 6.03 -4.30 -10.65
CA GLN A 84 6.21 -3.18 -11.59
C GLN A 84 7.68 -2.89 -11.86
N LYS A 85 8.52 -2.99 -10.82
CA LYS A 85 9.96 -2.76 -10.93
C LYS A 85 10.68 -3.86 -11.69
N HIS A 86 10.43 -5.13 -11.34
CA HIS A 86 11.19 -6.26 -11.88
C HIS A 86 10.55 -6.90 -13.11
N LYS A 87 9.26 -6.63 -13.36
CA LYS A 87 8.44 -7.22 -14.44
C LYS A 87 8.71 -8.72 -14.65
N PRO A 88 8.65 -9.55 -13.59
CA PRO A 88 9.12 -10.93 -13.63
C PRO A 88 8.37 -11.77 -14.67
N TYR A 89 9.05 -12.68 -15.36
CA TYR A 89 8.47 -13.42 -16.48
C TYR A 89 7.13 -14.09 -16.14
N TYR A 90 7.01 -14.77 -15.00
CA TYR A 90 5.82 -15.53 -14.63
C TYR A 90 4.67 -14.69 -14.02
N ASN A 91 4.90 -13.43 -13.64
CA ASN A 91 3.81 -12.55 -13.21
C ASN A 91 3.01 -12.07 -14.43
N ILE A 92 1.72 -12.40 -14.54
CA ILE A 92 0.90 -11.95 -15.68
C ILE A 92 0.28 -10.58 -15.39
N LYS A 93 -0.36 -10.45 -14.23
CA LYS A 93 -1.03 -9.21 -13.79
C LYS A 93 0.00 -8.22 -13.22
N LEU A 94 -0.39 -6.95 -13.11
CA LEU A 94 0.35 -5.88 -12.43
C LEU A 94 1.67 -5.44 -13.09
N LYS A 95 2.17 -6.13 -14.14
CA LYS A 95 3.33 -5.72 -14.94
C LYS A 95 3.18 -4.35 -15.60
N ARG A 96 1.96 -4.03 -16.06
CA ARG A 96 1.60 -2.82 -16.80
C ARG A 96 0.38 -2.12 -16.19
N GLY A 97 0.28 -2.14 -14.86
CA GLY A 97 -0.79 -1.47 -14.11
C GLY A 97 -0.45 -0.01 -13.80
N THR A 98 -1.48 0.82 -13.62
CA THR A 98 -1.35 2.27 -13.41
C THR A 98 -0.89 2.67 -12.00
N GLY A 99 -0.76 1.72 -11.07
CA GLY A 99 -0.40 1.98 -9.67
C GLY A 99 -1.52 1.56 -8.72
N TYR A 100 -1.46 2.04 -7.49
CA TYR A 100 -2.54 1.85 -6.52
C TYR A 100 -3.69 2.82 -6.79
N PRO A 101 -4.95 2.45 -6.50
CA PRO A 101 -6.03 3.41 -6.44
C PRO A 101 -5.85 4.35 -5.24
N TYR A 102 -6.05 5.63 -5.48
CA TYR A 102 -6.12 6.71 -4.51
C TYR A 102 -7.45 7.43 -4.66
N ILE A 103 -7.98 7.95 -3.57
CA ILE A 103 -9.08 8.92 -3.59
C ILE A 103 -8.45 10.31 -3.63
N LYS A 104 -8.78 11.08 -4.66
CA LYS A 104 -8.36 12.48 -4.85
C LYS A 104 -9.53 13.42 -4.55
N ILE A 105 -9.29 14.46 -3.76
CA ILE A 105 -10.10 15.68 -3.72
C ILE A 105 -9.49 16.67 -4.73
N THR A 106 -10.24 17.08 -5.75
CA THR A 106 -9.76 18.04 -6.74
C THR A 106 -9.66 19.46 -6.19
N HIS A 107 -8.78 20.27 -6.76
CA HIS A 107 -8.57 21.68 -6.42
C HIS A 107 -9.03 22.56 -7.59
N GLU A 108 -10.32 22.50 -7.87
CA GLU A 108 -11.01 23.35 -8.85
C GLU A 108 -12.12 24.13 -8.13
N LYS A 109 -12.75 25.12 -8.80
CA LYS A 109 -13.81 25.96 -8.19
C LYS A 109 -14.88 25.13 -7.46
N ASP A 110 -15.30 24.03 -8.07
CA ASP A 110 -16.24 23.07 -7.50
C ASP A 110 -15.57 21.70 -7.31
N PRO A 111 -14.95 21.45 -6.14
CA PRO A 111 -14.21 20.22 -5.86
C PRO A 111 -15.03 18.94 -6.02
N GLN A 112 -14.36 17.88 -6.46
CA GLN A 112 -14.91 16.54 -6.64
C GLN A 112 -14.02 15.50 -5.94
N LEU A 113 -14.62 14.36 -5.59
CA LEU A 113 -13.88 13.16 -5.24
C LEU A 113 -13.72 12.26 -6.46
N LYS A 114 -12.50 11.79 -6.73
CA LYS A 114 -12.18 10.91 -7.87
C LYS A 114 -11.27 9.77 -7.43
N ILE A 115 -11.43 8.60 -8.04
CA ILE A 115 -10.42 7.54 -7.96
C ILE A 115 -9.38 7.81 -9.04
N VAL A 116 -8.11 7.85 -8.64
CA VAL A 116 -6.96 8.04 -9.52
C VAL A 116 -5.93 6.98 -9.24
N SER A 117 -5.19 6.59 -10.26
CA SER A 117 -4.11 5.60 -10.13
C SER A 117 -2.73 6.22 -9.91
N GLN A 118 -2.62 7.53 -10.07
CA GLN A 118 -1.38 8.28 -9.96
C GLN A 118 -1.59 9.52 -9.10
N VAL A 119 -0.67 9.74 -8.16
CA VAL A 119 -0.54 10.99 -7.43
C VAL A 119 0.24 11.96 -8.31
N LYS A 120 -0.38 13.08 -8.68
CA LYS A 120 0.28 14.16 -9.44
C LYS A 120 0.74 15.25 -8.47
N LYS A 121 1.78 16.00 -8.86
CA LYS A 121 2.17 17.24 -8.17
C LYS A 121 1.21 18.36 -8.58
N ASP A 122 0.01 18.31 -8.03
CA ASP A 122 -0.99 19.38 -8.14
C ASP A 122 -1.54 19.72 -6.76
N ASP A 123 -2.37 20.76 -6.67
CA ASP A 123 -2.92 21.27 -5.41
C ASP A 123 -4.06 20.38 -4.84
N GLY A 124 -4.32 19.22 -5.45
CA GLY A 124 -5.31 18.26 -4.98
C GLY A 124 -4.82 17.48 -3.76
N TYR A 125 -5.77 17.01 -2.94
CA TYR A 125 -5.46 16.11 -1.83
C TYR A 125 -5.62 14.66 -2.25
N TYR A 126 -4.67 13.79 -1.91
CA TYR A 126 -4.67 12.38 -2.28
C TYR A 126 -4.66 11.51 -1.02
N PHE A 127 -5.53 10.51 -0.98
CA PHE A 127 -5.67 9.58 0.15
C PHE A 127 -5.57 8.15 -0.36
N GLY A 128 -4.88 7.31 0.39
CA GLY A 128 -4.54 5.95 -0.02
C GLY A 128 -3.08 5.60 0.29
N PRO A 129 -2.58 4.48 -0.27
CA PRO A 129 -3.15 3.69 -1.35
C PRO A 129 -4.19 2.68 -0.85
N TYR A 130 -5.22 2.44 -1.65
CA TYR A 130 -6.23 1.42 -1.38
C TYR A 130 -5.77 0.05 -1.91
N PRO A 131 -6.14 -1.05 -1.23
CA PRO A 131 -5.71 -2.40 -1.62
C PRO A 131 -6.29 -2.84 -2.96
N ASN A 132 -7.43 -2.31 -3.39
CA ASN A 132 -7.96 -2.55 -4.72
C ASN A 132 -8.95 -1.44 -5.09
N VAL A 133 -9.36 -1.42 -6.36
CA VAL A 133 -10.29 -0.42 -6.89
C VAL A 133 -11.64 -0.54 -6.19
N TYR A 134 -12.05 -1.75 -5.82
CA TYR A 134 -13.31 -2.01 -5.12
C TYR A 134 -13.34 -1.29 -3.76
N ALA A 135 -12.33 -1.48 -2.91
CA ALA A 135 -12.22 -0.80 -1.60
C ALA A 135 -12.16 0.73 -1.74
N ALA A 136 -11.46 1.24 -2.76
CA ALA A 136 -11.46 2.66 -3.08
C ALA A 136 -12.84 3.17 -3.50
N THR A 137 -13.58 2.35 -4.27
CA THR A 137 -14.94 2.65 -4.76
C THR A 137 -15.94 2.69 -3.61
N GLU A 138 -15.93 1.70 -2.73
CA GLU A 138 -16.79 1.67 -1.54
C GLU A 138 -16.53 2.88 -0.63
N THR A 139 -15.26 3.19 -0.38
CA THR A 139 -14.90 4.37 0.41
C THR A 139 -15.34 5.67 -0.27
N LEU A 140 -15.13 5.79 -1.57
CA LEU A 140 -15.57 6.94 -2.35
C LEU A 140 -17.10 7.12 -2.27
N GLN A 141 -17.86 6.04 -2.42
CA GLN A 141 -19.32 6.08 -2.37
C GLN A 141 -19.81 6.51 -0.98
N LEU A 142 -19.21 5.99 0.10
CA LEU A 142 -19.52 6.41 1.46
C LEU A 142 -19.25 7.92 1.65
N LEU A 143 -18.06 8.39 1.26
CA LEU A 143 -17.70 9.80 1.37
C LEU A 143 -18.69 10.69 0.61
N GLN A 144 -19.09 10.29 -0.60
CA GLN A 144 -20.04 11.05 -1.41
C GLN A 144 -21.47 11.04 -0.83
N LYS A 145 -21.85 10.01 -0.07
CA LYS A 145 -23.15 9.96 0.64
C LYS A 145 -23.17 10.88 1.86
N VAL A 146 -22.05 11.02 2.57
CA VAL A 146 -22.01 11.70 3.87
C VAL A 146 -21.46 13.14 3.79
N TYR A 147 -20.50 13.38 2.91
CA TYR A 147 -19.83 14.67 2.75
C TYR A 147 -20.03 15.19 1.31
N PRO A 148 -21.13 15.92 1.06
CA PRO A 148 -21.50 16.31 -0.29
C PRO A 148 -20.46 17.24 -0.90
N LEU A 149 -19.91 16.83 -2.04
CA LEU A 149 -19.11 17.63 -2.97
C LEU A 149 -19.75 17.59 -4.35
N ARG A 150 -19.15 18.23 -5.37
CA ARG A 150 -19.70 18.15 -6.72
C ARG A 150 -19.55 16.72 -7.27
N ARG A 151 -20.60 16.22 -7.93
CA ARG A 151 -20.60 14.92 -8.64
C ARG A 151 -20.86 15.03 -10.16
N CYS A 152 -21.31 16.19 -10.64
CA CYS A 152 -21.58 16.45 -12.04
C CYS A 152 -20.40 17.14 -12.73
N ASN A 153 -20.39 17.20 -14.06
CA ASN A 153 -19.33 17.84 -14.85
C ASN A 153 -19.37 19.38 -14.83
N GLY A 154 -20.25 20.02 -14.05
CA GLY A 154 -20.36 21.47 -13.95
C GLY A 154 -21.81 21.95 -14.03
N TYR A 155 -22.00 23.21 -14.44
CA TYR A 155 -23.31 23.85 -14.54
C TYR A 155 -24.17 23.23 -15.66
N GLN A 156 -25.38 22.81 -15.31
CA GLN A 156 -26.36 22.11 -16.16
C GLN A 156 -27.75 22.77 -16.13
N LYS A 157 -27.89 23.99 -15.58
CA LYS A 157 -29.15 24.78 -15.47
C LYS A 157 -30.28 24.15 -14.62
N ARG A 158 -30.17 22.88 -14.21
CA ARG A 158 -31.19 22.17 -13.42
C ARG A 158 -30.56 21.33 -12.31
N PRO A 159 -31.25 21.14 -11.17
CA PRO A 159 -30.77 20.27 -10.11
C PRO A 159 -30.71 18.82 -10.58
N CYS A 160 -29.70 18.08 -10.10
CA CYS A 160 -29.57 16.65 -10.34
C CYS A 160 -30.13 15.82 -9.17
N LEU A 161 -30.36 14.53 -9.41
CA LEU A 161 -30.85 13.60 -8.38
C LEU A 161 -29.97 13.62 -7.11
N TYR A 162 -28.65 13.69 -7.26
CA TYR A 162 -27.73 13.75 -6.11
C TYR A 162 -27.93 14.99 -5.24
N TYR A 163 -28.36 16.12 -5.80
CA TYR A 163 -28.71 17.29 -5.00
C TYR A 163 -29.96 17.03 -4.17
N HIS A 164 -31.01 16.49 -4.79
CA HIS A 164 -32.26 16.15 -4.10
C HIS A 164 -32.07 15.09 -3.00
N MET A 165 -31.11 14.19 -3.17
CA MET A 165 -30.73 13.20 -2.15
C MET A 165 -29.76 13.75 -1.09
N GLY A 166 -29.37 15.03 -1.14
CA GLY A 166 -28.41 15.63 -0.20
C GLY A 166 -26.95 15.17 -0.38
N GLN A 167 -26.62 14.50 -1.49
CA GLN A 167 -25.30 13.95 -1.80
C GLN A 167 -24.45 14.89 -2.69
N CYS A 168 -24.91 16.10 -2.95
CA CYS A 168 -24.23 17.10 -3.77
C CYS A 168 -24.66 18.51 -3.34
N LEU A 169 -23.73 19.47 -3.34
CA LEU A 169 -24.02 20.86 -2.94
C LEU A 169 -24.80 21.67 -4.00
N GLY A 170 -24.92 21.16 -5.23
CA GLY A 170 -25.80 21.75 -6.25
C GLY A 170 -25.13 22.70 -7.24
N ALA A 171 -23.80 22.64 -7.42
CA ALA A 171 -23.08 23.42 -8.46
C ALA A 171 -23.58 23.23 -9.90
N CYS A 172 -24.46 22.27 -10.15
CA CYS A 172 -25.14 22.10 -11.44
C CYS A 172 -26.17 23.20 -11.75
N PHE A 173 -26.68 23.95 -10.78
CA PHE A 173 -27.75 24.92 -11.05
C PHE A 173 -27.66 26.20 -10.22
N LYS A 174 -26.84 26.22 -9.17
CA LYS A 174 -26.58 27.39 -8.34
C LYS A 174 -25.08 27.57 -8.09
N GLU A 175 -24.69 28.79 -7.76
CA GLU A 175 -23.36 29.05 -7.22
C GLU A 175 -23.28 28.58 -5.77
N VAL A 176 -22.23 27.84 -5.44
CA VAL A 176 -22.00 27.30 -4.11
C VAL A 176 -20.80 28.06 -3.50
N PRO A 177 -20.95 28.67 -2.31
CA PRO A 177 -19.85 29.36 -1.65
C PRO A 177 -18.68 28.42 -1.37
N GLN A 178 -17.46 28.91 -1.57
CA GLN A 178 -16.24 28.12 -1.34
C GLN A 178 -16.10 27.64 0.11
N SER A 179 -16.60 28.41 1.07
CA SER A 179 -16.64 28.06 2.49
C SER A 179 -17.45 26.78 2.78
N GLU A 180 -18.49 26.49 1.99
CA GLU A 180 -19.25 25.24 2.13
C GLU A 180 -18.43 24.03 1.67
N TYR A 181 -17.68 24.17 0.57
CA TYR A 181 -16.74 23.13 0.14
C TYR A 181 -15.65 22.88 1.18
N GLU A 182 -15.04 23.94 1.72
CA GLU A 182 -13.98 23.84 2.72
C GLU A 182 -14.42 23.11 3.99
N LYS A 183 -15.64 23.38 4.48
CA LYS A 183 -16.25 22.65 5.60
C LYS A 183 -16.34 21.15 5.32
N GLN A 184 -16.79 20.76 4.13
CA GLN A 184 -16.89 19.35 3.76
C GLN A 184 -15.51 18.70 3.57
N ILE A 185 -14.58 19.39 2.91
CA ILE A 185 -13.20 18.92 2.72
C ILE A 185 -12.51 18.69 4.07
N LYS A 186 -12.72 19.58 5.05
CA LYS A 186 -12.18 19.41 6.41
C LYS A 186 -12.70 18.13 7.08
N LYS A 187 -13.99 17.82 6.93
CA LYS A 187 -14.59 16.57 7.44
C LYS A 187 -14.03 15.34 6.72
N ILE A 188 -13.92 15.39 5.39
CA ILE A 188 -13.34 14.29 4.58
C ILE A 188 -11.89 14.03 4.99
N LYS A 189 -11.07 15.08 5.12
CA LYS A 189 -9.68 14.98 5.61
C LYS A 189 -9.61 14.33 6.99
N SER A 190 -10.48 14.77 7.92
CA SER A 190 -10.56 14.22 9.27
C SER A 190 -10.91 12.72 9.26
N PHE A 191 -11.92 12.34 8.46
CA PHE A 191 -12.33 10.94 8.29
C PHE A 191 -11.18 10.08 7.73
N LEU A 192 -10.55 10.53 6.65
CA LEU A 192 -9.48 9.78 5.98
C LEU A 192 -8.17 9.73 6.80
N ASN A 193 -7.95 10.68 7.71
CA ASN A 193 -6.87 10.64 8.69
C ASN A 193 -7.17 9.75 9.90
N GLY A 194 -8.27 9.00 9.88
CA GLY A 194 -8.60 7.98 10.88
C GLY A 194 -9.47 8.48 12.04
N ASN A 195 -9.94 9.73 12.01
CA ASN A 195 -10.93 10.20 12.97
C ASN A 195 -12.34 9.82 12.49
N VAL A 196 -12.69 8.55 12.72
CA VAL A 196 -13.96 7.95 12.26
C VAL A 196 -14.93 7.61 13.39
N SER A 197 -14.56 7.84 14.64
CA SER A 197 -15.37 7.48 15.81
C SER A 197 -16.78 8.09 15.72
N LYS A 198 -16.86 9.34 15.27
CA LYS A 198 -18.13 10.06 15.13
C LYS A 198 -19.02 9.46 14.04
N ILE A 199 -18.47 9.21 12.86
CA ILE A 199 -19.26 8.67 11.74
C ILE A 199 -19.65 7.21 11.96
N LYS A 200 -18.78 6.44 12.63
CA LYS A 200 -19.09 5.06 13.01
C LYS A 200 -20.32 5.06 13.91
N LYS A 201 -20.32 5.92 14.95
CA LYS A 201 -21.46 6.07 15.85
C LYS A 201 -22.73 6.53 15.13
N GLU A 202 -22.62 7.46 14.17
CA GLU A 202 -23.77 7.89 13.35
C GLU A 202 -24.31 6.76 12.46
N LEU A 203 -23.44 5.92 11.90
CA LEU A 203 -23.84 4.76 11.09
C LEU A 203 -24.45 3.66 11.96
N GLU A 204 -23.88 3.39 13.15
CA GLU A 204 -24.42 2.43 14.12
C GLU A 204 -25.85 2.82 14.52
N GLN A 205 -26.08 4.10 14.86
CA GLN A 205 -27.43 4.61 15.16
C GLN A 205 -28.40 4.43 13.99
N LYS A 206 -27.97 4.76 12.76
CA LYS A 206 -28.82 4.58 11.57
C LYS A 206 -29.13 3.12 11.27
N MET A 207 -28.17 2.22 11.52
CA MET A 207 -28.35 0.78 11.36
C MET A 207 -29.36 0.26 12.37
N GLU A 208 -29.26 0.69 13.63
CA GLU A 208 -30.16 0.33 14.71
C GLU A 208 -31.59 0.80 14.41
N THR A 209 -31.77 2.08 14.02
CA THR A 209 -33.09 2.60 13.60
C THR A 209 -33.66 1.84 12.39
N ALA A 210 -32.84 1.50 11.39
CA ALA A 210 -33.31 0.70 10.25
C ALA A 210 -33.74 -0.72 10.69
N SER A 211 -33.01 -1.32 11.64
CA SER A 211 -33.38 -2.61 12.23
C SER A 211 -34.67 -2.55 13.03
N GLU A 212 -34.87 -1.49 13.82
CA GLU A 212 -36.09 -1.23 14.59
C GLU A 212 -37.31 -1.06 13.66
N ASN A 213 -37.12 -0.41 12.50
CA ASN A 213 -38.14 -0.24 11.48
C ASN A 213 -38.36 -1.48 10.59
N LEU A 214 -37.73 -2.62 10.90
CA LEU A 214 -37.78 -3.88 10.13
C LEU A 214 -37.24 -3.75 8.69
N GLU A 215 -36.40 -2.75 8.42
CA GLU A 215 -35.73 -2.51 7.13
C GLU A 215 -34.40 -3.29 7.05
N PHE A 216 -34.48 -4.63 7.10
CA PHE A 216 -33.29 -5.48 7.25
C PHE A 216 -32.26 -5.34 6.13
N GLU A 217 -32.68 -5.14 4.88
CA GLU A 217 -31.77 -4.89 3.76
C GLU A 217 -30.98 -3.60 3.98
N ARG A 218 -31.66 -2.55 4.47
CA ARG A 218 -31.05 -1.26 4.76
C ARG A 218 -30.08 -1.35 5.93
N ALA A 219 -30.45 -2.06 6.99
CA ALA A 219 -29.57 -2.33 8.12
C ALA A 219 -28.32 -3.12 7.68
N ALA A 220 -28.48 -4.13 6.81
CA ALA A 220 -27.36 -4.89 6.26
C ALA A 220 -26.41 -4.01 5.42
N GLU A 221 -26.94 -3.12 4.56
CA GLU A 221 -26.12 -2.16 3.82
C GLU A 221 -25.30 -1.25 4.74
N ILE A 222 -25.89 -0.78 5.84
CA ILE A 222 -25.23 0.12 6.79
C ILE A 222 -24.18 -0.64 7.61
N ARG A 223 -24.49 -1.87 8.04
CA ARG A 223 -23.52 -2.77 8.70
C ARG A 223 -22.28 -2.98 7.82
N ASP A 224 -22.50 -3.27 6.55
CA ASP A 224 -21.41 -3.48 5.60
C ASP A 224 -20.60 -2.19 5.41
N GLN A 225 -21.25 -1.02 5.38
CA GLN A 225 -20.56 0.29 5.39
C GLN A 225 -19.70 0.49 6.65
N ILE A 226 -20.19 0.15 7.84
CA ILE A 226 -19.41 0.22 9.10
C ILE A 226 -18.17 -0.67 8.99
N HIS A 227 -18.33 -1.90 8.52
CA HIS A 227 -17.20 -2.83 8.35
C HIS A 227 -16.15 -2.27 7.37
N TYR A 228 -16.57 -1.63 6.28
CA TYR A 228 -15.64 -0.97 5.35
C TYR A 228 -14.93 0.24 5.97
N VAL A 229 -15.62 1.03 6.79
CA VAL A 229 -14.99 2.13 7.55
C VAL A 229 -13.87 1.56 8.42
N GLU A 230 -14.14 0.51 9.19
CA GLU A 230 -13.16 -0.12 10.08
C GLU A 230 -11.94 -0.66 9.31
N MET A 231 -12.19 -1.42 8.23
CA MET A 231 -11.13 -1.99 7.39
C MET A 231 -10.28 -0.93 6.67
N THR A 232 -10.86 0.22 6.35
CA THR A 232 -10.16 1.32 5.68
C THR A 232 -9.32 2.14 6.65
N VAL A 233 -9.76 2.23 7.91
CA VAL A 233 -9.21 3.12 8.96
C VAL A 233 -8.08 2.48 9.76
N GLU A 234 -7.80 1.19 9.59
CA GLU A 234 -6.54 0.59 10.06
C GLU A 234 -5.37 1.54 9.75
N LYS A 235 -4.75 2.05 10.83
CA LYS A 235 -3.85 3.20 10.85
C LYS A 235 -3.10 3.32 9.53
N GLN A 236 -3.66 4.14 8.64
CA GLN A 236 -2.94 4.57 7.47
C GLN A 236 -1.85 5.47 8.05
N LYS A 237 -0.67 4.89 8.32
CA LYS A 237 0.55 5.67 8.41
C LYS A 237 0.66 6.32 7.05
N ILE A 238 0.11 7.53 7.01
CA ILE A 238 0.05 8.44 5.88
C ILE A 238 1.35 8.23 5.12
N ILE A 239 1.24 7.83 3.85
CA ILE A 239 2.34 8.01 2.92
C ILE A 239 2.69 9.47 3.06
N SER A 240 3.80 9.72 3.74
CA SER A 240 4.33 11.04 3.86
C SER A 240 4.43 11.57 2.43
N ASN A 241 3.88 12.76 2.15
CA ASN A 241 4.12 13.47 0.89
C ASN A 241 5.62 13.76 0.66
N ASP A 242 6.42 13.41 1.66
CA ASP A 242 7.84 13.27 1.63
C ASP A 242 8.33 12.27 0.57
N ASN A 243 8.57 12.84 -0.60
CA ASN A 243 9.26 12.20 -1.70
C ASN A 243 10.79 12.29 -1.56
N THR A 244 11.30 12.70 -0.39
CA THR A 244 12.74 12.85 -0.15
C THR A 244 13.43 11.52 -0.41
N PRO A 245 14.40 11.49 -1.34
CA PRO A 245 15.27 10.34 -1.53
C PRO A 245 15.93 9.94 -0.21
N ARG A 246 15.63 8.74 0.28
CA ARG A 246 16.17 8.18 1.52
C ARG A 246 16.84 6.86 1.27
N ASP A 247 17.97 6.62 1.90
CA ASP A 247 18.51 5.27 2.03
C ASP A 247 18.46 4.88 3.51
N LEU A 248 17.82 3.75 3.79
CA LEU A 248 17.69 3.20 5.14
C LEU A 248 18.71 2.09 5.29
N PHE A 249 19.53 2.19 6.33
CA PHE A 249 20.47 1.17 6.72
C PHE A 249 19.99 0.56 8.03
N ALA A 250 20.02 -0.76 8.10
CA ALA A 250 19.80 -1.50 9.33
C ALA A 250 20.76 -2.68 9.38
N PHE A 251 21.21 -3.04 10.57
CA PHE A 251 22.03 -4.22 10.75
C PHE A 251 21.49 -5.11 11.88
N TYR A 252 21.92 -6.36 11.87
CA TYR A 252 21.75 -7.28 12.98
C TYR A 252 23.03 -8.09 13.13
N MET A 253 23.58 -8.13 14.34
CA MET A 253 24.76 -8.92 14.66
C MET A 253 24.34 -10.21 15.36
N ASN A 254 24.91 -11.33 14.92
CA ASN A 254 24.78 -12.60 15.63
C ASN A 254 26.06 -13.43 15.48
N LYS A 255 26.60 -13.93 16.60
CA LYS A 255 27.81 -14.78 16.64
C LYS A 255 28.98 -14.23 15.81
N GLY A 256 29.28 -12.93 15.94
CA GLY A 256 30.38 -12.27 15.22
C GLY A 256 30.14 -12.03 13.73
N TRP A 257 28.92 -12.30 13.21
CA TRP A 257 28.53 -11.96 11.85
C TRP A 257 27.55 -10.80 11.84
N LEU A 258 27.80 -9.82 10.97
CA LEU A 258 26.95 -8.66 10.78
C LEU A 258 26.16 -8.81 9.47
N SER A 259 24.83 -8.80 9.58
CA SER A 259 23.91 -8.79 8.44
C SER A 259 23.36 -7.39 8.26
N LEU A 260 23.79 -6.71 7.22
CA LEU A 260 23.38 -5.35 6.88
C LEU A 260 22.35 -5.37 5.74
N GLN A 261 21.29 -4.59 5.91
CA GLN A 261 20.22 -4.37 4.93
C GLN A 261 20.20 -2.89 4.53
N ILE A 262 20.21 -2.64 3.23
CA ILE A 262 20.01 -1.29 2.67
C ILE A 262 18.71 -1.26 1.89
N PHE A 263 17.85 -0.30 2.19
CA PHE A 263 16.65 0.00 1.42
C PHE A 263 16.76 1.40 0.82
N SER A 264 16.92 1.51 -0.49
CA SER A 264 16.89 2.79 -1.20
C SER A 264 15.45 3.14 -1.57
N ILE A 265 14.91 4.21 -1.00
CA ILE A 265 13.58 4.74 -1.25
C ILE A 265 13.69 6.00 -2.11
N ARG A 266 12.94 6.05 -3.21
CA ARG A 266 12.80 7.26 -4.04
C ARG A 266 11.33 7.46 -4.34
N GLN A 267 10.84 8.70 -4.25
CA GLN A 267 9.43 9.03 -4.49
C GLN A 267 8.46 8.12 -3.70
N ALA A 268 8.76 7.89 -2.42
CA ALA A 268 8.03 6.99 -1.52
C ALA A 268 7.93 5.52 -1.99
N ARG A 269 8.75 5.09 -2.95
CA ARG A 269 8.80 3.70 -3.45
C ARG A 269 10.13 3.05 -3.11
N LEU A 270 10.09 1.77 -2.75
CA LEU A 270 11.29 0.97 -2.57
C LEU A 270 11.95 0.71 -3.94
N MET A 271 13.04 1.41 -4.22
CA MET A 271 13.77 1.30 -5.47
C MET A 271 14.80 0.19 -5.45
N LYS A 272 15.45 -0.08 -4.32
CA LYS A 272 16.48 -1.12 -4.24
C LYS A 272 16.54 -1.68 -2.82
N ARG A 273 16.77 -2.99 -2.74
CA ARG A 273 17.16 -3.67 -1.51
C ARG A 273 18.50 -4.33 -1.76
N GLU A 274 19.48 -4.05 -0.92
CA GLU A 274 20.78 -4.72 -0.92
C GLU A 274 20.99 -5.39 0.44
N LYS A 275 21.64 -6.55 0.43
CA LYS A 275 22.03 -7.26 1.64
C LYS A 275 23.54 -7.49 1.62
N ARG A 276 24.19 -7.34 2.76
CA ARG A 276 25.60 -7.69 2.96
C ARG A 276 25.71 -8.51 4.24
N LEU A 277 26.55 -9.54 4.18
CA LEU A 277 26.85 -10.41 5.29
C LEU A 277 28.37 -10.51 5.35
N PHE A 278 28.95 -10.09 6.47
CA PHE A 278 30.40 -10.07 6.68
C PHE A 278 30.71 -10.25 8.17
N PRO A 279 31.91 -10.75 8.53
CA PRO A 279 32.32 -10.82 9.93
C PRO A 279 32.45 -9.41 10.52
N CYS A 280 32.01 -9.24 11.77
CA CYS A 280 32.19 -8.02 12.55
C CYS A 280 33.55 -8.12 13.25
N ILE A 281 34.47 -7.21 12.95
CA ILE A 281 35.81 -7.19 13.57
C ILE A 281 35.81 -6.21 14.74
N ASP A 282 35.22 -5.03 14.54
CA ASP A 282 35.07 -3.98 15.56
C ASP A 282 33.65 -4.00 16.16
N THR A 283 33.13 -2.83 16.55
CA THR A 283 31.73 -2.68 16.96
C THR A 283 30.80 -2.60 15.75
N PRO A 284 29.56 -3.10 15.85
CA PRO A 284 28.60 -3.03 14.76
C PRO A 284 28.33 -1.62 14.22
N GLU A 285 28.38 -0.62 15.10
CA GLU A 285 28.18 0.79 14.78
C GLU A 285 29.35 1.34 13.94
N ALA A 286 30.59 1.05 14.34
CA ALA A 286 31.79 1.45 13.60
C ALA A 286 31.85 0.79 12.21
N GLU A 287 31.51 -0.50 12.14
CA GLU A 287 31.41 -1.26 10.90
C GLU A 287 30.32 -0.70 9.97
N LEU A 288 29.17 -0.28 10.54
CA LEU A 288 28.11 0.38 9.79
C LEU A 288 28.58 1.72 9.21
N GLU A 289 29.24 2.56 10.01
CA GLU A 289 29.77 3.85 9.56
C GLU A 289 30.79 3.68 8.41
N SER A 290 31.77 2.79 8.61
CA SER A 290 32.75 2.44 7.59
C SER A 290 32.08 1.91 6.32
N PHE A 291 31.09 1.03 6.48
CA PHE A 291 30.33 0.50 5.35
C PHE A 291 29.59 1.61 4.59
N ILE A 292 28.92 2.54 5.27
CA ILE A 292 28.18 3.64 4.65
C ILE A 292 29.13 4.52 3.82
N LEU A 293 30.30 4.87 4.37
CA LEU A 293 31.31 5.66 3.65
C LEU A 293 31.78 4.94 2.38
N GLN A 294 32.15 3.66 2.51
CA GLN A 294 32.58 2.85 1.37
C GLN A 294 31.47 2.66 0.33
N PHE A 295 30.23 2.47 0.79
CA PHE A 295 29.07 2.25 -0.06
C PHE A 295 28.83 3.42 -1.00
N TYR A 296 28.94 4.67 -0.51
CA TYR A 296 28.76 5.87 -1.32
C TYR A 296 30.00 6.31 -2.09
N ASN A 297 31.20 5.91 -1.67
CA ASN A 297 32.43 6.14 -2.43
C ASN A 297 32.52 5.32 -3.74
N GLN A 298 31.58 4.39 -3.98
CA GLN A 298 31.50 3.66 -5.24
C GLN A 298 31.09 4.57 -6.40
N LYS A 299 31.82 4.50 -7.52
CA LYS A 299 31.51 5.27 -8.75
C LYS A 299 30.05 5.05 -9.18
N ASN A 300 29.39 6.13 -9.61
CA ASN A 300 28.02 6.16 -10.14
C ASN A 300 26.88 5.88 -9.13
N ARG A 301 27.13 5.97 -7.81
CA ARG A 301 26.04 5.96 -6.83
C ARG A 301 25.38 7.33 -6.69
N ILE A 302 24.05 7.34 -6.72
CA ILE A 302 23.25 8.53 -6.51
C ILE A 302 23.05 8.72 -5.00
N LEU A 303 23.61 9.80 -4.46
CA LEU A 303 23.45 10.18 -3.06
C LEU A 303 21.97 10.45 -2.73
N PRO A 304 21.43 9.87 -1.63
CA PRO A 304 20.13 10.28 -1.13
C PRO A 304 20.22 11.68 -0.52
N LYS A 305 19.06 12.29 -0.25
CA LYS A 305 19.00 13.54 0.54
C LYS A 305 19.14 13.26 2.03
N GLU A 306 18.74 12.07 2.47
CA GLU A 306 18.77 11.65 3.86
C GLU A 306 19.23 10.19 3.98
N ILE A 307 19.99 9.90 5.01
CA ILE A 307 20.38 8.54 5.40
C ILE A 307 19.73 8.28 6.75
N LEU A 308 18.95 7.21 6.86
CA LEU A 308 18.37 6.78 8.12
C LEU A 308 19.14 5.55 8.61
N VAL A 309 19.61 5.62 9.85
CA VAL A 309 20.34 4.55 10.55
C VAL A 309 19.58 4.16 11.82
N PRO A 310 19.82 2.98 12.40
CA PRO A 310 19.22 2.59 13.67
C PRO A 310 19.62 3.59 14.77
N SER A 311 18.74 3.85 15.72
CA SER A 311 19.14 4.47 16.99
C SER A 311 20.08 3.50 17.69
N GLY A 312 21.31 3.94 17.97
CA GLY A 312 22.32 3.16 18.68
C GLY A 312 21.85 2.70 20.06
#